data_AF-A0A0N0BKA6-F1
#
_entry.id   AF-A0A0N0BKA6-F1
#
_cell.length_a   1.000
_cell.length_b   1.000
_cell.length_c   1.000
_cell.angle_alpha   90.00
_cell.angle_beta   90.00
_cell.angle_gamma   90.00
#
_symmetry.space_group_name_H-M   'P 1'
#
loop_
_entity.id
_entity.type
_entity.pdbx_description
1 polymer ?
#
loop_
_entity_poly.entity_id
_entity_poly.type
_entity_poly.pdbx_seq_one_letter_code
_entity_poly.pdbx_strand_id
1 'polypeptide(L)'
;MNIEPLRVYAGLLMTSLNSSGVHITLLKLPENQKSLFLDCLDAPTTAPKWPGCVYSVPTERARKIVQDKVILTTKRIGIEITAELQSLLKQCLKSACESIIQQESHLNDLDRGCGDGDTGSTLKRLAAKTLAYLDKFQFSHPSSVFHELADIAEQEMGGASGALYCLFFTSINTELASVTEKHGWPYIWARAFRRSLNHLMKYGKAKPGDRSLIDALNATCETFENNLHKPLAEIYDAIRIATWQACESTKNMKARVGRASYVKQEQYFQNVDAGAYAVAVCVETITNVLKGLKL
;
A
#
# COMPACT_ATOMS: atom_id res chain seq x y z
N MET A 1 -12.80 -12.64 -17.71
CA MET A 1 -14.28 -12.64 -17.68
C MET A 1 -14.73 -11.98 -18.97
N ASN A 2 -15.64 -12.58 -19.75
CA ASN A 2 -16.18 -11.91 -20.95
C ASN A 2 -17.21 -10.87 -20.52
N ILE A 3 -16.76 -9.67 -20.17
CA ILE A 3 -17.63 -8.51 -19.97
C ILE A 3 -17.76 -7.82 -21.33
N GLU A 4 -18.95 -7.84 -21.91
CA GLU A 4 -19.25 -7.10 -23.13
C GLU A 4 -19.87 -5.75 -22.75
N PRO A 5 -19.15 -4.62 -22.92
CA PRO A 5 -19.72 -3.32 -22.64
C PRO A 5 -20.81 -3.02 -23.67
N LEU A 6 -21.99 -2.66 -23.18
CA LEU A 6 -23.14 -2.32 -24.00
C LEU A 6 -23.31 -0.81 -24.17
N ARG A 7 -22.88 -0.07 -23.15
CA ARG A 7 -22.94 1.39 -23.08
C ARG A 7 -21.85 1.88 -22.14
N VAL A 8 -21.16 2.95 -22.53
CA VAL A 8 -20.08 3.56 -21.72
C VAL A 8 -20.45 5.00 -21.44
N TYR A 9 -20.54 5.33 -20.15
CA TYR A 9 -20.76 6.68 -19.64
C TYR A 9 -19.45 7.20 -19.07
N ALA A 10 -18.97 8.34 -19.58
CA ALA A 10 -17.72 8.95 -19.13
C ALA A 10 -17.95 10.43 -18.83
N GLY A 11 -17.40 10.90 -17.71
CA GLY A 11 -17.51 12.30 -17.30
C GLY A 11 -17.01 12.52 -15.87
N LEU A 12 -17.05 13.77 -15.44
CA LEU A 12 -16.78 14.16 -14.05
C LEU A 12 -18.06 13.95 -13.22
N LEU A 13 -18.32 12.69 -12.85
CA LEU A 13 -19.57 12.30 -12.16
C LEU A 13 -19.43 12.40 -10.64
N MET A 14 -18.42 11.71 -10.10
CA MET A 14 -18.08 11.71 -8.68
C MET A 14 -16.58 11.98 -8.57
N THR A 15 -16.22 13.19 -8.17
CA THR A 15 -14.82 13.62 -8.02
C THR A 15 -14.42 13.59 -6.54
N SER A 16 -13.12 13.42 -6.28
CA SER A 16 -12.54 13.59 -4.95
C SER A 16 -11.56 14.76 -4.98
N LEU A 17 -12.10 15.98 -5.00
CA LEU A 17 -11.35 17.25 -5.03
C LEU A 17 -10.16 17.21 -6.01
N ASN A 18 -8.94 17.18 -5.48
CA ASN A 18 -7.67 17.26 -6.22
C ASN A 18 -7.05 15.89 -6.55
N SER A 19 -7.81 14.79 -6.39
CA SER A 19 -7.34 13.45 -6.70
C SER A 19 -6.99 13.32 -8.18
N SER A 20 -5.78 12.83 -8.47
CA SER A 20 -5.33 12.52 -9.82
C SER A 20 -5.64 11.05 -10.11
N GLY A 21 -6.90 10.73 -10.38
CA GLY A 21 -7.36 9.35 -10.58
C GLY A 21 -8.62 9.24 -11.44
N VAL A 22 -8.95 8.00 -11.83
CA VAL A 22 -10.18 7.65 -12.55
C VAL A 22 -10.95 6.60 -11.76
N HIS A 23 -12.28 6.66 -11.83
CA HIS A 23 -13.16 5.67 -11.21
C HIS A 23 -13.82 4.85 -12.32
N ILE A 24 -13.77 3.52 -12.20
CA ILE A 24 -14.41 2.61 -13.15
C ILE A 24 -15.51 1.85 -12.40
N THR A 25 -16.76 2.05 -12.82
CA THR A 25 -17.92 1.36 -12.27
C THR A 25 -18.48 0.41 -13.33
N LEU A 26 -18.73 -0.85 -12.94
CA LEU A 26 -19.34 -1.86 -13.80
C LEU A 26 -20.76 -2.15 -13.32
N LEU A 27 -21.75 -1.88 -14.17
CA LEU A 27 -23.14 -2.24 -13.93
C LEU A 27 -23.51 -3.46 -14.78
N LYS A 28 -23.76 -4.60 -14.12
CA LYS A 28 -24.27 -5.79 -14.81
C LYS A 28 -25.77 -5.62 -15.08
N LEU A 29 -26.16 -5.64 -16.35
CA LEU A 29 -27.56 -5.58 -16.75
C LEU A 29 -28.19 -6.98 -16.73
N PRO A 30 -29.39 -7.16 -16.14
CA PRO A 30 -30.14 -8.42 -16.23
C PRO A 30 -30.52 -8.70 -17.69
N GLU A 31 -30.35 -9.94 -18.16
CA GLU A 31 -30.62 -10.29 -19.57
C GLU A 31 -32.07 -9.98 -19.99
N ASN A 32 -33.04 -10.20 -19.08
CA ASN A 32 -34.47 -9.97 -19.32
C ASN A 32 -34.91 -8.50 -19.21
N GLN A 33 -34.06 -7.59 -18.72
CA GLN A 33 -34.39 -6.17 -18.52
C GLN A 33 -33.34 -5.23 -19.11
N LYS A 34 -32.42 -5.77 -19.92
CA LYS A 34 -31.31 -5.03 -20.53
C LYS A 34 -31.78 -3.77 -21.28
N SER A 35 -32.84 -3.88 -22.09
CA SER A 35 -33.40 -2.75 -22.82
C SER A 35 -33.94 -1.68 -21.87
N LEU A 36 -34.76 -2.07 -20.90
CA LEU A 36 -35.35 -1.15 -19.92
C LEU A 36 -34.26 -0.35 -19.17
N PHE A 37 -33.21 -1.01 -18.70
CA PHE A 37 -32.11 -0.30 -18.02
C PHE A 37 -31.39 0.68 -18.94
N LEU A 38 -31.12 0.30 -20.19
CA LEU A 38 -30.49 1.18 -21.16
C LEU A 38 -31.40 2.38 -21.48
N ASP A 39 -32.69 2.14 -21.71
CA ASP A 39 -33.69 3.17 -21.97
C ASP A 39 -33.78 4.15 -20.80
N CYS A 40 -33.76 3.66 -19.55
CA CYS A 40 -33.76 4.50 -18.36
C CYS A 40 -32.47 5.32 -18.20
N LEU A 41 -31.31 4.73 -18.49
CA LEU A 41 -30.02 5.43 -18.37
C LEU A 41 -29.84 6.48 -19.49
N ASP A 42 -30.43 6.24 -20.66
CA ASP A 42 -30.39 7.13 -21.83
C ASP A 42 -31.56 8.12 -21.88
N ALA A 43 -32.53 7.99 -20.98
CA ALA A 43 -33.68 8.87 -20.89
C ALA A 43 -33.25 10.34 -20.71
N PRO A 44 -33.90 11.28 -21.43
CA PRO A 44 -33.64 12.71 -21.24
C PRO A 44 -33.78 13.12 -19.78
N THR A 45 -32.81 13.88 -19.27
CA THR A 45 -32.80 14.37 -17.89
C THR A 45 -32.21 15.77 -17.82
N THR A 46 -32.62 16.51 -16.79
CA THR A 46 -32.07 17.82 -16.45
C THR A 46 -30.92 17.73 -15.44
N ALA A 47 -30.48 16.52 -15.09
CA ALA A 47 -29.34 16.31 -14.19
C ALA A 47 -28.06 16.93 -14.79
N PRO A 48 -27.45 17.94 -14.13
CA PRO A 48 -26.48 18.85 -14.74
C PRO A 48 -25.14 18.22 -15.15
N LYS A 49 -24.83 17.01 -14.66
CA LYS A 49 -23.58 16.29 -14.95
C LYS A 49 -23.82 14.86 -15.46
N TRP A 50 -25.06 14.49 -15.74
CA TRP A 50 -25.33 13.18 -16.34
C TRP A 50 -24.77 13.17 -17.77
N PRO A 51 -23.85 12.24 -18.12
CA PRO A 51 -23.17 12.24 -19.41
C PRO A 51 -24.11 11.78 -20.54
N GLY A 52 -25.27 11.22 -20.18
CA GLY A 52 -26.42 11.03 -21.06
C GLY A 52 -26.17 10.10 -22.24
N CYS A 53 -26.92 10.38 -23.31
CA CYS A 53 -26.92 9.74 -24.63
C CYS A 53 -26.11 10.51 -25.71
N VAL A 54 -25.66 11.76 -25.47
CA VAL A 54 -24.92 12.60 -26.43
C VAL A 54 -23.39 12.39 -26.37
N TYR A 55 -22.84 12.06 -25.20
CA TYR A 55 -21.43 11.64 -25.03
C TYR A 55 -21.27 10.13 -24.90
N SER A 56 -22.38 9.38 -25.04
CA SER A 56 -22.37 7.93 -25.05
C SER A 56 -21.75 7.41 -26.35
N VAL A 57 -20.60 6.75 -26.23
CA VAL A 57 -19.95 6.10 -27.39
C VAL A 57 -20.54 4.71 -27.58
N PRO A 58 -21.15 4.39 -28.74
CA PRO A 58 -21.59 3.02 -29.06
C PRO A 58 -20.39 2.06 -29.14
N THR A 59 -20.54 0.85 -28.64
CA THR A 59 -19.45 -0.15 -28.56
C THR A 59 -19.10 -0.84 -29.88
N GLU A 60 -19.74 -0.46 -30.99
CA GLU A 60 -19.49 -1.02 -32.33
C GLU A 60 -18.04 -0.86 -32.82
N ARG A 61 -17.22 -0.02 -32.16
CA ARG A 61 -15.78 0.17 -32.45
C ARG A 61 -14.83 -0.33 -31.36
N ALA A 62 -15.32 -0.99 -30.31
CA ALA A 62 -14.43 -1.57 -29.30
C ALA A 62 -13.77 -2.82 -29.87
N ARG A 63 -12.48 -2.73 -30.24
CA ARG A 63 -11.67 -3.92 -30.51
C ARG A 63 -11.82 -4.89 -29.34
N LYS A 64 -12.11 -6.17 -29.62
CA LYS A 64 -12.05 -7.23 -28.60
C LYS A 64 -10.65 -7.19 -27.98
N ILE A 65 -10.56 -6.69 -26.75
CA ILE A 65 -9.37 -6.87 -25.92
C ILE A 65 -9.44 -8.34 -25.48
N VAL A 66 -8.59 -9.18 -26.08
CA VAL A 66 -8.32 -10.50 -25.53
C VAL A 66 -7.64 -10.26 -24.19
N GLN A 67 -8.40 -10.38 -23.11
CA GLN A 67 -7.81 -10.51 -21.78
C GLN A 67 -7.14 -11.87 -21.75
N ASP A 68 -5.84 -11.90 -22.05
CA ASP A 68 -5.03 -13.00 -21.57
C ASP A 68 -5.24 -13.06 -20.06
N LYS A 69 -5.63 -14.22 -19.55
CA LYS A 69 -5.48 -14.48 -18.12
C LYS A 69 -4.00 -14.32 -17.84
N VAL A 70 -3.60 -13.16 -17.32
CA VAL A 70 -2.29 -13.02 -16.71
C VAL A 70 -2.33 -13.93 -15.49
N ILE A 71 -1.93 -15.18 -15.69
CA ILE A 71 -1.52 -16.03 -14.58
C ILE A 71 -0.26 -15.35 -14.08
N LEU A 72 -0.40 -14.52 -13.05
CA LEU A 72 0.71 -13.92 -12.33
C LEU A 72 1.54 -15.08 -11.80
N THR A 73 2.56 -15.44 -12.57
CA THR A 73 3.57 -16.40 -12.17
C THR A 73 4.61 -15.58 -11.46
N THR A 74 4.74 -15.77 -10.14
CA THR A 74 5.79 -15.13 -9.36
C THR A 74 7.13 -15.54 -9.95
N LYS A 75 7.75 -14.64 -10.72
CA LYS A 75 9.05 -14.91 -11.31
C LYS A 75 10.11 -14.82 -10.22
N ARG A 76 10.98 -15.82 -10.17
CA ARG A 76 12.20 -15.82 -9.34
C ARG A 76 13.25 -14.96 -10.05
N ILE A 77 13.38 -13.70 -9.64
CA ILE A 77 14.27 -12.70 -10.25
C ILE A 77 15.14 -12.05 -9.17
N GLY A 78 16.40 -11.76 -9.43
CA GLY A 78 17.31 -11.15 -8.46
C GLY A 78 18.12 -12.20 -7.71
N ILE A 79 18.64 -11.83 -6.52
CA ILE A 79 19.56 -12.66 -5.74
C ILE A 79 18.80 -13.78 -5.03
N GLU A 80 19.28 -15.02 -5.18
CA GLU A 80 18.86 -16.16 -4.37
C GLU A 80 19.54 -16.15 -3.00
N ILE A 81 18.79 -16.40 -1.93
CA ILE A 81 19.30 -16.39 -0.54
C ILE A 81 19.35 -17.78 0.09
N THR A 82 20.26 -17.95 1.06
CA THR A 82 20.44 -19.22 1.80
C THR A 82 19.21 -19.60 2.62
N ALA A 83 19.08 -20.88 2.98
CA ALA A 83 17.94 -21.37 3.77
C ALA A 83 17.78 -20.65 5.12
N GLU A 84 18.88 -20.25 5.75
CA GLU A 84 18.88 -19.49 7.00
C GLU A 84 18.27 -18.10 6.80
N LEU A 85 18.67 -17.40 5.73
CA LEU A 85 18.11 -16.09 5.37
C LEU A 85 16.64 -16.21 4.94
N GLN A 86 16.24 -17.30 4.27
CA GLN A 86 14.85 -17.56 3.93
C GLN A 86 14.00 -17.70 5.20
N SER A 87 14.48 -18.48 6.18
CA SER A 87 13.81 -18.65 7.47
C SER A 87 13.71 -17.32 8.22
N LEU A 88 14.78 -16.53 8.24
CA LEU A 88 14.77 -15.20 8.85
C LEU A 88 13.75 -14.28 8.16
N LEU A 89 13.74 -14.19 6.82
CA LEU A 89 12.80 -13.35 6.08
C LEU A 89 11.35 -13.77 6.35
N LYS A 90 11.08 -15.08 6.37
CA LYS A 90 9.77 -15.63 6.72
C LYS A 90 9.37 -15.27 8.15
N GLN A 91 10.29 -15.36 9.11
CA GLN A 91 10.02 -15.01 10.50
C GLN A 91 9.76 -13.52 10.69
N CYS A 92 10.53 -12.64 10.03
CA CYS A 92 10.29 -11.20 10.03
C CYS A 92 8.90 -10.87 9.47
N LEU A 93 8.55 -11.44 8.31
CA LEU A 93 7.25 -11.19 7.68
C LEU A 93 6.09 -11.70 8.54
N LYS A 94 6.20 -12.93 9.07
CA LYS A 94 5.22 -13.51 9.97
C LYS A 94 4.98 -12.64 11.20
N SER A 95 6.07 -12.28 11.89
CA SER A 95 6.00 -11.51 13.14
C SER A 95 5.40 -10.13 12.88
N ALA A 96 5.80 -9.45 11.81
CA ALA A 96 5.22 -8.14 11.45
C ALA A 96 3.71 -8.23 11.17
N CYS A 97 3.25 -9.27 10.46
CA CYS A 97 1.82 -9.48 10.21
C CYS A 97 1.06 -9.75 11.53
N GLU A 98 1.59 -10.60 12.41
CA GLU A 98 0.98 -10.92 13.70
C GLU A 98 0.87 -9.67 14.59
N SER A 99 1.95 -8.86 14.67
CA SER A 99 1.94 -7.59 15.41
C SER A 99 0.89 -6.61 14.88
N ILE A 100 0.76 -6.46 13.56
CA ILE A 100 -0.25 -5.57 12.97
C ILE A 100 -1.67 -6.05 13.27
N ILE A 101 -1.93 -7.35 13.23
CA ILE A 101 -3.23 -7.91 13.57
C ILE A 101 -3.57 -7.64 15.05
N GLN A 102 -2.59 -7.78 15.95
CA GLN A 102 -2.78 -7.48 17.38
C GLN A 102 -3.09 -5.99 17.63
N GLN A 103 -2.57 -5.10 16.79
CA GLN A 103 -2.79 -3.65 16.89
C GLN A 103 -4.05 -3.16 16.16
N GLU A 104 -4.88 -4.04 15.57
CA GLU A 104 -6.06 -3.66 14.78
C GLU A 104 -6.96 -2.64 15.50
N SER A 105 -7.42 -2.96 16.72
CA SER A 105 -8.34 -2.09 17.45
C SER A 105 -7.68 -0.74 17.76
N HIS A 106 -6.43 -0.75 18.20
CA HIS A 106 -5.72 0.46 18.56
C HIS A 106 -5.49 1.37 17.34
N LEU A 107 -5.10 0.80 16.20
CA LEU A 107 -4.95 1.51 14.93
C LEU A 107 -6.27 2.13 14.46
N ASN A 108 -7.39 1.40 14.57
CA ASN A 108 -8.71 1.93 14.26
C ASN A 108 -9.12 3.07 15.21
N ASP A 109 -8.78 2.97 16.50
CA ASP A 109 -9.07 4.02 17.47
C ASP A 109 -8.22 5.28 17.24
N LEU A 110 -6.94 5.14 16.88
CA LEU A 110 -6.07 6.24 16.46
C LEU A 110 -6.63 6.95 15.22
N ASP A 111 -7.09 6.17 14.24
CA ASP A 111 -7.64 6.69 12.99
C ASP A 111 -9.03 7.32 13.18
N ARG A 112 -9.85 6.86 14.14
CA ARG A 112 -11.19 7.43 14.41
C ARG A 112 -11.16 8.92 14.75
N GLY A 113 -10.07 9.40 15.35
CA GLY A 113 -9.92 10.82 15.70
C GLY A 113 -9.73 11.75 14.49
N CYS A 114 -9.22 11.23 13.37
CA CYS A 114 -8.86 12.04 12.21
C CYS A 114 -9.18 11.41 10.84
N GLY A 115 -9.84 10.27 10.79
CA GLY A 115 -10.14 9.52 9.57
C GLY A 115 -11.48 8.79 9.70
N ASP A 116 -11.64 7.67 9.00
CA ASP A 116 -12.83 6.83 9.07
C ASP A 116 -12.71 5.63 10.02
N GLY A 117 -11.59 5.53 10.74
CA GLY A 117 -11.41 4.54 11.79
C GLY A 117 -11.25 3.12 11.26
N ASP A 118 -10.69 2.97 10.05
CA ASP A 118 -10.56 1.68 9.36
C ASP A 118 -9.10 1.29 9.07
N THR A 119 -8.12 2.12 9.44
CA THR A 119 -6.70 1.87 9.16
C THR A 119 -6.24 0.50 9.68
N GLY A 120 -6.58 0.14 10.91
CA GLY A 120 -6.26 -1.16 11.51
C GLY A 120 -6.93 -2.32 10.77
N SER A 121 -8.22 -2.19 10.45
CA SER A 121 -8.98 -3.19 9.67
C SER A 121 -8.39 -3.39 8.27
N THR A 122 -7.95 -2.31 7.63
CA THR A 122 -7.34 -2.32 6.30
C THR A 122 -5.97 -3.01 6.31
N LEU A 123 -5.13 -2.72 7.32
CA LEU A 123 -3.83 -3.37 7.48
C LEU A 123 -3.96 -4.84 7.88
N LYS A 124 -4.94 -5.19 8.71
CA LYS A 124 -5.25 -6.58 9.05
C LYS A 124 -5.62 -7.40 7.83
N ARG A 125 -6.36 -6.86 6.85
CA ARG A 125 -6.70 -7.60 5.62
C ARG A 125 -5.44 -8.05 4.86
N LEU A 126 -4.47 -7.15 4.70
CA LEU A 126 -3.14 -7.48 4.16
C LEU A 126 -2.44 -8.54 5.02
N ALA A 127 -2.30 -8.29 6.33
CA ALA A 127 -1.55 -9.15 7.23
C ALA A 127 -2.14 -10.57 7.31
N ALA A 128 -3.46 -10.69 7.46
CA ALA A 128 -4.16 -11.97 7.57
C ALA A 128 -4.06 -12.78 6.26
N LYS A 129 -4.20 -12.12 5.09
CA LYS A 129 -4.01 -12.79 3.81
C LYS A 129 -2.57 -13.25 3.63
N THR A 130 -1.60 -12.41 3.95
CA THR A 130 -0.17 -12.77 3.91
C THR A 130 0.12 -14.00 4.78
N LEU A 131 -0.40 -14.05 6.01
CA LEU A 131 -0.23 -15.21 6.89
C LEU A 131 -0.90 -16.48 6.32
N ALA A 132 -2.10 -16.37 5.74
CA ALA A 132 -2.80 -17.50 5.14
C ALA A 132 -2.06 -18.10 3.93
N TYR A 133 -1.23 -17.32 3.25
CA TYR A 133 -0.45 -17.75 2.08
C TYR A 133 1.03 -17.91 2.37
N LEU A 134 1.48 -17.67 3.61
CA LEU A 134 2.89 -17.58 3.97
C LEU A 134 3.70 -18.81 3.55
N ASP A 135 3.15 -20.01 3.67
CA ASP A 135 3.85 -21.26 3.29
C ASP A 135 3.98 -21.46 1.77
N LYS A 136 3.27 -20.67 0.96
CA LYS A 136 3.32 -20.71 -0.51
C LYS A 136 4.30 -19.69 -1.10
N PHE A 137 4.76 -18.73 -0.28
CA PHE A 137 5.66 -17.67 -0.71
C PHE A 137 7.01 -18.21 -1.18
N GLN A 138 7.56 -17.60 -2.23
CA GLN A 138 8.86 -17.96 -2.76
C GLN A 138 10.00 -17.23 -2.01
N PHE A 139 10.29 -17.67 -0.78
CA PHE A 139 11.31 -17.03 0.07
C PHE A 139 12.74 -17.09 -0.47
N SER A 140 13.05 -18.00 -1.39
CA SER A 140 14.40 -18.08 -1.98
C SER A 140 14.82 -16.80 -2.70
N HIS A 141 13.88 -15.97 -3.15
CA HIS A 141 14.16 -14.69 -3.79
C HIS A 141 13.37 -13.59 -3.06
N PRO A 142 14.04 -12.67 -2.33
CA PRO A 142 13.35 -11.60 -1.62
C PRO A 142 12.45 -10.74 -2.52
N SER A 143 12.85 -10.50 -3.77
CA SER A 143 12.02 -9.78 -4.73
C SER A 143 10.65 -10.46 -4.93
N SER A 144 10.61 -11.79 -5.02
CA SER A 144 9.39 -12.58 -5.22
C SER A 144 8.43 -12.42 -4.04
N VAL A 145 8.95 -12.41 -2.80
CA VAL A 145 8.15 -12.12 -1.60
C VAL A 145 7.47 -10.76 -1.70
N PHE A 146 8.20 -9.71 -2.12
CA PHE A 146 7.63 -8.37 -2.26
C PHE A 146 6.68 -8.23 -3.46
N HIS A 147 6.82 -9.05 -4.49
CA HIS A 147 5.81 -9.14 -5.56
C HIS A 147 4.49 -9.70 -5.03
N GLU A 148 4.56 -10.81 -4.29
CA GLU A 148 3.36 -11.43 -3.69
C GLU A 148 2.67 -10.49 -2.69
N LEU A 149 3.45 -9.72 -1.90
CA LEU A 149 2.89 -8.69 -1.02
C LEU A 149 2.20 -7.56 -1.79
N ALA A 150 2.75 -7.15 -2.94
CA ALA A 150 2.13 -6.14 -3.79
C ALA A 150 0.77 -6.62 -4.33
N ASP A 151 0.72 -7.86 -4.82
CA ASP A 151 -0.50 -8.48 -5.33
C ASP A 151 -1.58 -8.60 -4.25
N ILE A 152 -1.19 -9.01 -3.03
CA ILE A 152 -2.12 -9.06 -1.89
C ILE A 152 -2.62 -7.67 -1.52
N ALA A 153 -1.72 -6.67 -1.45
CA ALA A 153 -2.10 -5.30 -1.12
C ALA A 153 -3.11 -4.71 -2.13
N GLU A 154 -2.91 -4.98 -3.42
CA GLU A 154 -3.82 -4.56 -4.49
C GLU A 154 -5.20 -5.23 -4.35
N GLN A 155 -5.25 -6.53 -4.05
CA GLN A 155 -6.50 -7.29 -4.06
C GLN A 155 -7.32 -7.17 -2.76
N GLU A 156 -6.67 -7.03 -1.60
CA GLU A 156 -7.35 -7.24 -0.31
C GLU A 156 -7.57 -5.96 0.50
N MET A 157 -6.68 -4.96 0.40
CA MET A 157 -6.76 -3.76 1.24
C MET A 157 -7.84 -2.79 0.76
N GLY A 158 -7.97 -2.61 -0.56
CA GLY A 158 -8.84 -1.61 -1.15
C GLY A 158 -8.46 -0.16 -0.79
N GLY A 159 -9.18 0.79 -1.41
CA GLY A 159 -8.99 2.22 -1.16
C GLY A 159 -7.61 2.76 -1.55
N ALA A 160 -7.31 3.98 -1.09
CA ALA A 160 -6.02 4.62 -1.35
C ALA A 160 -4.85 3.89 -0.67
N SER A 161 -5.08 3.32 0.51
CA SER A 161 -4.05 2.56 1.25
C SER A 161 -3.59 1.34 0.47
N GLY A 162 -4.49 0.54 -0.13
CA GLY A 162 -4.10 -0.60 -0.96
C GLY A 162 -3.18 -0.21 -2.13
N ALA A 163 -3.51 0.89 -2.81
CA ALA A 163 -2.67 1.40 -3.89
C ALA A 163 -1.28 1.86 -3.41
N LEU A 164 -1.20 2.51 -2.24
CA LEU A 164 0.08 2.95 -1.66
C LEU A 164 0.94 1.76 -1.21
N TYR A 165 0.37 0.76 -0.54
CA TYR A 165 1.12 -0.42 -0.12
C TYR A 165 1.55 -1.28 -1.32
N CYS A 166 0.68 -1.44 -2.33
CA CYS A 166 1.05 -2.08 -3.60
C CYS A 166 2.23 -1.36 -4.27
N LEU A 167 2.20 -0.02 -4.35
CA LEU A 167 3.30 0.77 -4.90
C LEU A 167 4.59 0.62 -4.09
N PHE A 168 4.49 0.62 -2.75
CA PHE A 168 5.63 0.44 -1.86
C PHE A 168 6.31 -0.91 -2.11
N PHE A 169 5.55 -2.00 -2.07
CA PHE A 169 6.07 -3.35 -2.27
C PHE A 169 6.58 -3.59 -3.71
N THR A 170 5.88 -3.08 -4.72
CA THR A 170 6.33 -3.13 -6.13
C THR A 170 7.67 -2.41 -6.32
N SER A 171 7.87 -1.29 -5.62
CA SER A 171 9.12 -0.53 -5.69
C SER A 171 10.28 -1.30 -5.05
N ILE A 172 10.04 -1.95 -3.92
CA ILE A 172 11.03 -2.81 -3.26
C ILE A 172 11.35 -4.02 -4.16
N ASN A 173 10.33 -4.70 -4.69
CA ASN A 173 10.49 -5.79 -5.64
C ASN A 173 11.41 -5.39 -6.82
N THR A 174 11.15 -4.23 -7.43
CA THR A 174 11.92 -3.74 -8.59
C THR A 174 13.40 -3.51 -8.25
N GLU A 175 13.68 -2.92 -7.08
CA GLU A 175 15.07 -2.73 -6.65
C GLU A 175 15.76 -4.07 -6.33
N LEU A 176 15.08 -4.97 -5.61
CA LEU A 176 15.65 -6.29 -5.28
C LEU A 176 15.85 -7.18 -6.51
N ALA A 177 15.00 -7.04 -7.53
CA ALA A 177 15.11 -7.77 -8.80
C ALA A 177 16.27 -7.27 -9.68
N SER A 178 16.72 -6.02 -9.50
CA SER A 178 17.76 -5.39 -10.33
C SER A 178 19.13 -5.30 -9.66
N VAL A 179 19.20 -5.54 -8.36
CA VAL A 179 20.45 -5.52 -7.60
C VAL A 179 21.32 -6.73 -7.97
N THR A 180 22.63 -6.48 -8.05
CA THR A 180 23.67 -7.51 -8.15
C THR A 180 24.46 -7.53 -6.85
N GLU A 181 25.02 -8.68 -6.48
CA GLU A 181 25.62 -8.99 -5.16
C GLU A 181 26.94 -8.24 -4.86
N LYS A 182 27.13 -7.05 -5.43
CA LYS A 182 28.33 -6.21 -5.22
C LYS A 182 28.34 -5.48 -3.88
N HIS A 183 27.21 -5.43 -3.18
CA HIS A 183 27.04 -4.73 -1.91
C HIS A 183 26.39 -5.65 -0.88
N GLY A 184 26.73 -5.49 0.40
CA GLY A 184 26.11 -6.27 1.48
C GLY A 184 24.63 -5.98 1.65
N TRP A 185 23.89 -6.95 2.20
CA TRP A 185 22.44 -6.86 2.46
C TRP A 185 21.96 -5.57 3.14
N PRO A 186 22.66 -4.99 4.15
CA PRO A 186 22.22 -3.74 4.76
C PRO A 186 22.10 -2.59 3.76
N TYR A 187 23.09 -2.45 2.86
CA TYR A 187 23.07 -1.44 1.81
C TYR A 187 21.93 -1.69 0.81
N ILE A 188 21.72 -2.95 0.42
CA ILE A 188 20.65 -3.35 -0.50
C ILE A 188 19.27 -2.98 0.07
N TRP A 189 19.02 -3.30 1.34
CA TRP A 189 17.76 -2.97 2.02
C TRP A 189 17.56 -1.46 2.19
N ALA A 190 18.59 -0.72 2.62
CA ALA A 190 18.51 0.73 2.76
C ALA A 190 18.14 1.39 1.42
N ARG A 191 18.81 0.98 0.33
CA ARG A 191 18.52 1.47 -1.01
C ARG A 191 17.09 1.12 -1.47
N ALA A 192 16.65 -0.12 -1.26
CA ALA A 192 15.31 -0.55 -1.65
C ALA A 192 14.22 0.24 -0.91
N PHE A 193 14.36 0.42 0.40
CA PHE A 193 13.44 1.23 1.20
C PHE A 193 13.45 2.69 0.77
N ARG A 194 14.63 3.30 0.55
CA ARG A 194 14.70 4.68 0.07
C ARG A 194 14.02 4.87 -1.28
N ARG A 195 14.22 3.95 -2.23
CA ARG A 195 13.54 4.01 -3.54
C ARG A 195 12.03 3.96 -3.38
N SER A 196 11.54 3.04 -2.56
CA SER A 196 10.11 2.86 -2.31
C SER A 196 9.49 4.08 -1.63
N LEU A 197 10.16 4.68 -0.65
CA LEU A 197 9.76 5.93 -0.03
C LEU A 197 9.69 7.08 -1.05
N ASN A 198 10.71 7.22 -1.90
CA ASN A 198 10.72 8.25 -2.95
C ASN A 198 9.55 8.09 -3.92
N HIS A 199 9.17 6.85 -4.28
CA HIS A 199 8.00 6.60 -5.11
C HIS A 199 6.70 6.93 -4.35
N LEU A 200 6.57 6.55 -3.09
CA LEU A 200 5.42 6.94 -2.27
C LEU A 200 5.25 8.45 -2.20
N MET A 201 6.34 9.20 -1.95
CA MET A 201 6.29 10.67 -1.92
C MET A 201 5.95 11.26 -3.30
N LYS A 202 6.50 10.70 -4.38
CA LYS A 202 6.25 11.17 -5.74
C LYS A 202 4.79 10.99 -6.17
N TYR A 203 4.21 9.81 -5.93
CA TYR A 203 2.87 9.46 -6.42
C TYR A 203 1.77 9.75 -5.38
N GLY A 204 2.05 9.56 -4.10
CA GLY A 204 1.15 9.91 -2.99
C GLY A 204 1.15 11.39 -2.61
N LYS A 205 2.10 12.18 -3.13
CA LYS A 205 2.28 13.64 -2.90
C LYS A 205 2.53 14.05 -1.44
N ALA A 206 2.59 13.10 -0.52
CA ALA A 206 2.93 13.30 0.87
C ALA A 206 4.44 13.53 1.06
N LYS A 207 4.80 14.33 2.06
CA LYS A 207 6.16 14.66 2.44
C LYS A 207 6.35 14.52 3.96
N PRO A 208 7.60 14.40 4.45
CA PRO A 208 7.87 14.55 5.87
C PRO A 208 7.27 15.86 6.41
N GLY A 209 6.57 15.77 7.53
CA GLY A 209 5.81 16.84 8.17
C GLY A 209 4.32 16.89 7.81
N ASP A 210 3.84 16.06 6.88
CA ASP A 210 2.43 16.07 6.44
C ASP A 210 1.49 15.24 7.35
N ARG A 211 2.03 14.63 8.42
CA ARG A 211 1.33 13.72 9.36
C ARG A 211 0.81 12.47 8.65
N SER A 212 1.72 11.55 8.34
CA SER A 212 1.40 10.27 7.69
C SER A 212 2.48 9.21 7.95
N LEU A 213 2.27 8.00 7.44
CA LEU A 213 3.28 6.93 7.42
C LEU A 213 4.64 7.35 6.81
N ILE A 214 4.66 8.39 5.97
CA ILE A 214 5.89 8.93 5.38
C ILE A 214 6.86 9.46 6.44
N ASP A 215 6.35 10.00 7.54
CA ASP A 215 7.17 10.55 8.63
C ASP A 215 8.04 9.44 9.26
N ALA A 216 7.41 8.34 9.63
CA ALA A 216 8.07 7.17 10.21
C ALA A 216 8.99 6.47 9.18
N LEU A 217 8.54 6.31 7.92
CA LEU A 217 9.38 5.71 6.88
C LEU A 217 10.61 6.56 6.53
N ASN A 218 10.48 7.89 6.51
CA ASN A 218 11.60 8.77 6.22
C ASN A 218 12.67 8.68 7.30
N ALA A 219 12.27 8.75 8.58
CA ALA A 219 13.21 8.58 9.69
C ALA A 219 13.89 7.21 9.68
N THR A 220 13.14 6.16 9.33
CA THR A 220 13.67 4.79 9.14
C THR A 220 14.76 4.79 8.06
N CYS A 221 14.49 5.34 6.88
CA CYS A 221 15.43 5.35 5.76
C CYS A 221 16.68 6.20 6.05
N GLU A 222 16.50 7.43 6.57
CA GLU A 222 17.61 8.33 6.90
C GLU A 222 18.52 7.70 7.96
N THR A 223 17.93 7.10 8.99
CA THR A 223 18.70 6.46 10.06
C THR A 223 19.44 5.24 9.54
N PHE A 224 18.80 4.43 8.70
CA PHE A 224 19.46 3.26 8.12
C PHE A 224 20.67 3.69 7.28
N GLU A 225 20.50 4.62 6.34
CA GLU A 225 21.55 5.13 5.47
C GLU A 225 22.73 5.74 6.24
N ASN A 226 22.44 6.56 7.25
CA ASN A 226 23.47 7.24 8.05
C ASN A 226 24.27 6.29 8.95
N ASN A 227 23.75 5.11 9.26
CA ASN A 227 24.40 4.16 10.17
C ASN A 227 24.96 2.91 9.47
N LEU A 228 24.98 2.84 8.14
CA LEU A 228 25.49 1.68 7.38
C LEU A 228 26.95 1.27 7.72
N HIS A 229 27.73 2.16 8.32
CA HIS A 229 29.10 1.92 8.76
C HIS A 229 29.21 1.29 10.16
N LYS A 230 28.10 1.15 10.88
CA LYS A 230 28.05 0.63 12.26
C LYS A 230 27.71 -0.86 12.30
N PRO A 231 27.94 -1.54 13.44
CA PRO A 231 27.46 -2.91 13.65
C PRO A 231 25.94 -3.02 13.49
N LEU A 232 25.46 -4.15 12.95
CA LEU A 232 24.05 -4.39 12.66
C LEU A 232 23.13 -4.17 13.88
N ALA A 233 23.54 -4.64 15.05
CA ALA A 233 22.76 -4.49 16.28
C ALA A 233 22.52 -3.00 16.63
N GLU A 234 23.53 -2.15 16.43
CA GLU A 234 23.42 -0.69 16.65
C GLU A 234 22.54 -0.03 15.59
N ILE A 235 22.63 -0.47 14.32
CA ILE A 235 21.76 0.00 13.25
C ILE A 235 20.30 -0.28 13.60
N TYR A 236 19.99 -1.49 14.06
CA TYR A 236 18.63 -1.89 14.40
C TYR A 236 18.08 -1.08 15.58
N ASP A 237 18.88 -0.80 16.61
CA ASP A 237 18.48 0.08 17.70
C ASP A 237 18.22 1.51 17.24
N ALA A 238 19.14 2.07 16.46
CA ALA A 238 19.02 3.43 15.95
C ALA A 238 17.75 3.58 15.11
N ILE A 239 17.50 2.64 14.20
CA ILE A 239 16.29 2.62 13.37
C ILE A 239 15.05 2.57 14.25
N ARG A 240 14.96 1.60 15.18
CA ARG A 240 13.79 1.47 16.06
C ARG A 240 13.50 2.76 16.83
N ILE A 241 14.52 3.37 17.42
CA ILE A 241 14.39 4.61 18.20
C ILE A 241 13.92 5.76 17.31
N ALA A 242 14.56 5.97 16.16
CA ALA A 242 14.24 7.07 15.26
C ALA A 242 12.82 6.94 14.68
N THR A 243 12.40 5.72 14.30
CA THR A 243 11.05 5.48 13.77
C THR A 243 9.97 5.79 14.81
N TRP A 244 10.15 5.36 16.06
CA TRP A 244 9.22 5.68 17.15
C TRP A 244 9.20 7.18 17.47
N GLN A 245 10.35 7.85 17.51
CA GLN A 245 10.41 9.30 17.70
C GLN A 245 9.68 10.05 16.58
N ALA A 246 9.84 9.62 15.33
CA ALA A 246 9.13 10.20 14.20
C ALA A 246 7.61 9.95 14.30
N CYS A 247 7.19 8.75 14.67
CA CYS A 247 5.78 8.45 14.96
C CYS A 247 5.23 9.37 16.06
N GLU A 248 5.91 9.50 17.20
CA GLU A 248 5.47 10.37 18.29
C GLU A 248 5.37 11.84 17.88
N SER A 249 6.30 12.31 17.04
CA SER A 249 6.29 13.69 16.56
C SER A 249 5.03 14.05 15.75
N THR A 250 4.35 13.05 15.15
CA THR A 250 3.12 13.26 14.38
C THR A 250 1.94 13.77 15.20
N LYS A 251 1.97 13.65 16.54
CA LYS A 251 0.98 14.27 17.45
C LYS A 251 0.90 15.78 17.26
N ASN A 252 2.03 16.42 16.99
CA ASN A 252 2.14 17.88 16.90
C ASN A 252 2.14 18.39 15.45
N MET A 253 1.88 17.52 14.47
CA MET A 253 1.90 17.86 13.06
C MET A 253 0.52 18.23 12.55
N LYS A 254 0.48 19.16 11.59
CA LYS A 254 -0.74 19.46 10.86
C LYS A 254 -0.93 18.45 9.74
N ALA A 255 -2.07 17.77 9.72
CA ALA A 255 -2.41 16.88 8.62
C ALA A 255 -2.58 17.67 7.31
N ARG A 256 -1.78 17.31 6.30
CA ARG A 256 -1.81 17.92 4.96
C ARG A 256 -2.21 16.94 3.86
N VAL A 257 -2.25 15.64 4.20
CA VAL A 257 -2.62 14.56 3.29
C VAL A 257 -3.64 13.61 3.95
N GLY A 258 -4.22 12.72 3.16
CA GLY A 258 -5.17 11.72 3.64
C GLY A 258 -6.47 12.32 4.17
N ARG A 259 -7.29 11.48 4.80
CA ARG A 259 -8.58 11.90 5.37
C ARG A 259 -8.42 12.85 6.56
N ALA A 260 -7.29 12.76 7.27
CA ALA A 260 -6.91 13.68 8.34
C ALA A 260 -6.81 15.13 7.89
N SER A 261 -6.43 15.39 6.64
CA SER A 261 -6.41 16.76 6.09
C SER A 261 -7.79 17.43 6.00
N TYR A 262 -8.88 16.67 6.10
CA TYR A 262 -10.25 17.20 6.05
C TYR A 262 -10.72 17.76 7.39
N VAL A 263 -10.05 17.39 8.48
CA VAL A 263 -10.40 17.82 9.84
C VAL A 263 -9.81 19.20 10.11
N LYS A 264 -10.68 20.22 10.16
CA LYS A 264 -10.28 21.63 10.33
C LYS A 264 -9.86 22.00 11.75
N GLN A 265 -10.27 21.22 12.75
CA GLN A 265 -10.03 21.53 14.16
C GLN A 265 -8.84 20.72 14.67
N GLU A 266 -7.72 21.40 14.91
CA GLU A 266 -6.46 20.77 15.33
C GLU A 266 -6.59 20.05 16.69
N GLN A 267 -7.59 20.42 17.49
CA GLN A 267 -7.91 19.79 18.78
C GLN A 267 -8.25 18.30 18.69
N TYR A 268 -8.58 17.75 17.51
CA TYR A 268 -8.81 16.31 17.33
C TYR A 268 -7.53 15.51 17.04
N PHE A 269 -6.39 16.18 16.80
CA PHE A 269 -5.09 15.54 16.60
C PHE A 269 -4.33 15.32 17.92
N GLN A 270 -5.00 14.80 18.96
CA GLN A 270 -4.34 14.54 20.26
C GLN A 270 -3.41 13.32 20.24
N ASN A 271 -3.54 12.47 19.20
CA ASN A 271 -2.81 11.21 19.08
C ASN A 271 -1.95 11.19 17.81
N VAL A 272 -1.00 10.24 17.81
CA VAL A 272 -0.16 9.94 16.64
C VAL A 272 -0.99 9.59 15.41
N ASP A 273 -0.40 9.76 14.23
CA ASP A 273 -0.94 9.22 12.99
C ASP A 273 -0.96 7.69 13.03
N ALA A 274 -2.09 7.08 12.65
CA ALA A 274 -2.25 5.63 12.66
C ALA A 274 -1.30 4.93 11.67
N GLY A 275 -1.03 5.54 10.51
CA GLY A 275 -0.08 5.02 9.54
C GLY A 275 1.36 5.06 10.03
N ALA A 276 1.78 6.16 10.65
CA ALA A 276 3.09 6.29 11.29
C ALA A 276 3.28 5.28 12.44
N TYR A 277 2.23 5.06 13.25
CA TYR A 277 2.23 4.06 14.31
C TYR A 277 2.38 2.64 13.75
N ALA A 278 1.63 2.29 12.69
CA ALA A 278 1.75 0.99 12.04
C ALA A 278 3.18 0.73 11.52
N VAL A 279 3.84 1.74 10.94
CA VAL A 279 5.24 1.64 10.51
C VAL A 279 6.16 1.40 11.70
N ALA A 280 5.99 2.15 12.80
CA ALA A 280 6.81 1.98 14.01
C ALA A 280 6.70 0.57 14.60
N VAL A 281 5.47 0.03 14.71
CA VAL A 281 5.21 -1.34 15.17
C VAL A 281 5.90 -2.38 14.27
N CYS A 282 5.78 -2.24 12.95
CA CYS A 282 6.44 -3.14 12.00
C CYS A 282 7.96 -3.10 12.13
N VAL A 283 8.54 -1.90 12.17
CA VAL A 283 10.00 -1.71 12.29
C VAL A 283 10.52 -2.28 13.61
N GLU A 284 9.86 -1.99 14.72
CA GLU A 284 10.21 -2.56 16.03
C GLU A 284 10.16 -4.09 16.02
N THR A 285 9.07 -4.65 15.48
CA THR A 285 8.91 -6.11 15.40
C THR A 285 10.03 -6.75 14.59
N ILE A 286 10.31 -6.22 13.40
CA ILE A 286 11.35 -6.74 12.51
C ILE A 286 12.74 -6.61 13.15
N THR A 287 13.06 -5.46 13.73
CA THR A 287 14.36 -5.24 14.39
C THR A 287 14.57 -6.15 15.60
N ASN A 288 13.51 -6.45 16.36
CA ASN A 288 13.56 -7.42 17.46
C ASN A 288 13.84 -8.84 16.96
N VAL A 289 13.21 -9.27 15.85
CA VAL A 289 13.50 -10.58 15.23
C VAL A 289 14.96 -10.64 14.76
N LEU A 290 15.44 -9.59 14.08
CA LEU A 290 16.81 -9.51 13.57
C LEU A 290 17.87 -9.54 14.69
N LYS A 291 17.55 -9.04 15.88
CA LYS A 291 18.44 -9.12 17.06
C LYS A 291 18.37 -10.45 17.80
N GLY A 292 17.19 -11.07 17.83
CA GLY A 292 16.96 -12.32 18.55
C GLY A 292 17.68 -13.52 17.92
N LEU A 293 18.01 -13.43 16.62
CA LEU A 293 18.82 -14.40 15.92
C LEU A 293 20.30 -14.00 16.05
N LYS A 294 21.07 -14.77 16.83
CA LYS A 294 22.53 -14.77 16.73
C LYS A 294 22.89 -15.39 15.38
N LEU A 295 22.89 -14.58 14.31
CA LEU A 295 23.51 -14.92 13.03
C LEU A 295 25.03 -14.75 13.14
#